data_AF-A0A3L6FI25-F1
#
_entry.id   AF-A0A3L6FI25-F1
#
_cell.length_a   1.000
_cell.length_b   1.000
_cell.length_c   1.000
_cell.angle_alpha   90.00
_cell.angle_beta   90.00
_cell.angle_gamma   90.00
#
_symmetry.space_group_name_H-M   'P 1'
#
loop_
_entity.id
_entity.type
_entity.pdbx_description
1 polymer ?
#
loop_
_entity_poly.entity_id
_entity_poly.type
_entity_poly.pdbx_seq_one_letter_code
_entity_poly.pdbx_strand_id
1 'polypeptide(L)'
;MCGALFWYGERTRGNVRNRAIQYYNCCKGGKVYLPPYEERPEPLKSLARFDSDARTKKFIANIRQYNCLFAFTSMGANIDNAVNDGSGPPLFKICGQVHHRIGSLLPQEGSTPQFLQLYIYDTVNEVENRLRCLNPTKESIQNIDPLIVQELIKMLDEHNPFAKKFRMARDRLSDYEDEDFIIRIVGAREGDPV
;
A
#
# COMPACT_ATOMS: atom_id res chain seq x y z
N MET A 1 -14.39 -26.54 -8.68
CA MET A 1 -13.30 -26.37 -9.68
C MET A 1 -13.00 -24.88 -9.75
N CYS A 2 -11.75 -24.43 -9.74
CA CYS A 2 -11.37 -23.05 -9.40
C CYS A 2 -11.61 -21.97 -10.48
N GLY A 3 -12.44 -22.25 -11.50
CA GLY A 3 -12.88 -21.24 -12.48
C GLY A 3 -11.81 -20.61 -13.37
N ALA A 4 -10.54 -21.01 -13.24
CA ALA A 4 -9.44 -20.47 -14.03
C ALA A 4 -9.60 -20.79 -15.52
N LEU A 5 -9.34 -19.79 -16.35
CA LEU A 5 -9.30 -19.94 -17.80
C LEU A 5 -7.95 -20.55 -18.20
N PHE A 6 -7.98 -21.63 -18.98
CA PHE A 6 -6.78 -22.30 -19.46
C PHE A 6 -6.78 -22.35 -20.97
N TRP A 7 -5.59 -22.22 -21.55
CA TRP A 7 -5.40 -22.52 -22.96
C TRP A 7 -5.48 -24.03 -23.16
N TYR A 8 -6.05 -24.50 -24.28
CA TYR A 8 -6.17 -25.93 -24.55
C TYR A 8 -4.82 -26.67 -24.47
N GLY A 9 -3.71 -26.01 -24.84
CA GLY A 9 -2.36 -26.57 -24.76
C GLY A 9 -1.83 -26.82 -23.34
N GLU A 10 -2.43 -26.17 -22.33
CA GLU A 10 -2.06 -26.32 -20.91
C GLU A 10 -2.71 -27.54 -20.26
N ARG A 11 -3.55 -28.28 -21.00
CA ARG A 11 -4.15 -29.52 -20.51
C ARG A 11 -3.08 -30.52 -20.15
N THR A 12 -3.33 -31.29 -19.11
CA THR A 12 -2.41 -32.35 -18.68
C THR A 12 -2.31 -33.42 -19.78
N ARG A 13 -1.08 -33.68 -20.22
CA ARG A 13 -0.76 -34.72 -21.20
C ARG A 13 -0.73 -36.08 -20.49
N GLY A 14 -1.89 -36.62 -20.16
CA GLY A 14 -1.98 -37.95 -19.56
C GLY A 14 -3.25 -38.20 -18.76
N ASN A 15 -4.28 -38.70 -19.44
CA ASN A 15 -5.21 -39.73 -18.97
C ASN A 15 -6.29 -39.94 -20.05
N VAL A 16 -6.04 -40.87 -20.97
CA VAL A 16 -6.96 -41.18 -22.09
C VAL A 16 -8.22 -41.93 -21.59
N ARG A 17 -8.25 -42.33 -20.31
CA ARG A 17 -9.36 -43.09 -19.71
C ARG A 17 -10.57 -42.23 -19.31
N ASN A 18 -10.39 -40.93 -19.11
CA ASN A 18 -11.49 -40.00 -18.83
C ASN A 18 -11.59 -38.98 -19.97
N ARG A 19 -12.73 -38.91 -20.66
CA ARG A 19 -12.99 -37.98 -21.78
C ARG A 19 -12.97 -36.49 -21.36
N ALA A 20 -12.78 -36.20 -20.08
CA ALA A 20 -12.73 -34.84 -19.55
C ALA A 20 -11.29 -34.30 -19.61
N ILE A 21 -11.12 -33.13 -20.23
CA ILE A 21 -9.87 -32.37 -20.24
C ILE A 21 -9.58 -31.90 -18.81
N GLN A 22 -8.36 -32.15 -18.33
CA GLN A 22 -7.93 -31.77 -16.97
C GLN A 22 -6.79 -30.75 -17.02
N TYR A 23 -6.81 -29.82 -16.08
CA TYR A 23 -5.80 -28.77 -15.90
C TYR A 23 -5.28 -28.78 -14.46
N TYR A 24 -3.95 -28.71 -14.29
CA TYR A 24 -3.31 -28.74 -12.97
C TYR A 24 -2.59 -27.45 -12.58
N ASN A 25 -2.39 -26.50 -13.51
CA ASN A 25 -1.48 -25.36 -13.31
C ASN A 25 -1.99 -24.29 -12.33
N CYS A 26 -3.31 -24.08 -12.19
CA CYS A 26 -3.81 -23.06 -11.26
C CYS A 26 -4.01 -23.60 -9.83
N CYS A 27 -4.58 -24.81 -9.69
CA CYS A 27 -5.10 -25.30 -8.41
C CYS A 27 -4.60 -26.70 -8.03
N LYS A 28 -3.55 -27.20 -8.69
CA LYS A 28 -3.02 -28.57 -8.55
C LYS A 28 -4.13 -29.64 -8.59
N GLY A 29 -5.08 -29.49 -9.51
CA GLY A 29 -6.22 -30.40 -9.64
C GLY A 29 -7.27 -30.27 -8.51
N GLY A 30 -7.36 -29.10 -7.88
CA GLY A 30 -8.31 -28.82 -6.78
C GLY A 30 -7.72 -28.97 -5.38
N LYS A 31 -6.41 -29.24 -5.25
CA LYS A 31 -5.69 -29.30 -3.97
C LYS A 31 -5.39 -27.92 -3.36
N VAL A 32 -5.44 -26.86 -4.17
CA VAL A 32 -5.28 -25.48 -3.72
C VAL A 32 -6.60 -24.76 -3.94
N TYR A 33 -7.13 -24.16 -2.88
CA TYR A 33 -8.29 -23.29 -2.93
C TYR A 33 -7.81 -21.83 -2.87
N LEU A 34 -8.06 -21.08 -3.93
CA LEU A 34 -7.86 -19.64 -3.94
C LEU A 34 -9.22 -18.99 -3.63
N PRO A 35 -9.34 -18.20 -2.54
CA PRO A 35 -10.53 -17.42 -2.30
C PRO A 35 -10.84 -16.54 -3.51
N PRO A 36 -12.13 -16.31 -3.82
CA PRO A 36 -12.51 -15.32 -4.82
C PRO A 36 -11.89 -13.96 -4.49
N TYR A 37 -11.52 -13.21 -5.54
CA TYR A 37 -11.05 -11.85 -5.36
C TYR A 37 -12.15 -11.01 -4.72
N GLU A 38 -11.87 -10.45 -3.55
CA GLU A 38 -12.76 -9.48 -2.93
C GLU A 38 -12.74 -8.19 -3.73
N GLU A 39 -13.91 -7.60 -3.94
CA GLU A 39 -13.97 -6.31 -4.62
C GLU A 39 -13.22 -5.25 -3.79
N ARG A 40 -12.56 -4.33 -4.50
CA ARG A 40 -11.92 -3.18 -3.84
C ARG A 40 -12.99 -2.39 -3.06
N PRO A 41 -12.67 -1.88 -1.86
CA PRO A 41 -13.57 -1.00 -1.14
C PRO A 41 -13.70 0.36 -1.86
N GLU A 42 -14.81 1.06 -1.63
CA GLU A 42 -14.95 2.45 -2.05
C GLU A 42 -14.16 3.39 -1.10
N PRO A 43 -13.59 4.49 -1.60
CA PRO A 43 -13.73 5.05 -2.96
C PRO A 43 -12.77 4.42 -3.98
N LEU A 44 -11.85 3.53 -3.58
CA LEU A 44 -10.79 3.05 -4.48
C LEU A 44 -11.35 2.27 -5.69
N LYS A 45 -12.47 1.57 -5.53
CA LYS A 45 -13.16 0.89 -6.63
C LYS A 45 -13.64 1.85 -7.72
N SER A 46 -14.25 2.98 -7.37
CA SER A 46 -14.68 4.00 -8.32
C SER A 46 -13.53 4.85 -8.86
N LEU A 47 -12.57 5.22 -8.00
CA LEU A 47 -11.43 6.06 -8.36
C LEU A 47 -10.42 5.36 -9.27
N ALA A 48 -10.25 4.05 -9.16
CA ALA A 48 -9.30 3.30 -10.00
C ALA A 48 -9.98 2.68 -11.24
N ARG A 49 -10.99 3.35 -11.78
CA ARG A 49 -11.57 3.08 -13.11
C ARG A 49 -10.80 3.87 -14.17
N PHE A 50 -10.80 3.42 -15.42
CA PHE A 50 -10.12 4.12 -16.53
C PHE A 50 -11.09 4.84 -17.46
N ASP A 51 -12.39 4.60 -17.27
CA ASP A 51 -13.48 5.08 -18.07
C ASP A 51 -14.22 6.22 -17.36
N SER A 52 -14.28 7.36 -18.06
CA SER A 52 -15.27 8.44 -17.95
C SER A 52 -14.98 9.69 -17.11
N ASP A 53 -14.92 9.69 -15.77
CA ASP A 53 -14.95 10.97 -15.01
C ASP A 53 -13.60 11.70 -14.88
N ALA A 54 -13.63 13.04 -14.88
CA ALA A 54 -12.46 13.91 -14.69
C ALA A 54 -11.79 13.68 -13.33
N ARG A 55 -12.59 13.41 -12.29
CA ARG A 55 -12.09 13.07 -10.95
C ARG A 55 -11.22 11.82 -10.97
N THR A 56 -11.72 10.76 -11.58
CA THR A 56 -11.03 9.47 -11.76
C THR A 56 -9.75 9.62 -12.58
N LYS A 57 -9.81 10.38 -13.69
CA LYS A 57 -8.61 10.68 -14.50
C LYS A 57 -7.55 11.44 -13.70
N LYS A 58 -7.95 12.45 -12.92
CA LYS A 58 -7.05 13.21 -12.04
C LYS A 58 -6.45 12.33 -10.95
N PHE A 59 -7.23 11.43 -10.36
CA PHE A 59 -6.74 10.46 -9.38
C PHE A 59 -5.68 9.54 -10.00
N ILE A 60 -5.99 8.88 -11.12
CA ILE A 60 -5.08 7.97 -11.81
C ILE A 60 -3.79 8.68 -12.22
N ALA A 61 -3.88 9.90 -12.77
CA ALA A 61 -2.72 10.69 -13.15
C ALA A 61 -1.77 10.97 -11.97
N ASN A 62 -2.31 11.10 -10.76
CA ASN A 62 -1.57 11.43 -9.54
C ASN A 62 -1.47 10.26 -8.56
N ILE A 63 -1.77 9.02 -8.98
CA ILE A 63 -1.91 7.86 -8.08
C ILE A 63 -0.63 7.60 -7.24
N ARG A 64 0.55 7.90 -7.81
CA ARG A 64 1.82 7.77 -7.10
C ARG A 64 1.90 8.71 -5.90
N GLN A 65 1.45 9.95 -6.05
CA GLN A 65 1.43 10.92 -4.97
C GLN A 65 0.44 10.50 -3.88
N TYR A 66 -0.77 10.04 -4.24
CA TYR A 66 -1.71 9.48 -3.28
C TYR A 66 -1.08 8.30 -2.52
N ASN A 67 -0.43 7.35 -3.21
CA ASN A 67 0.24 6.23 -2.54
C ASN A 67 1.33 6.70 -1.58
N CYS A 68 2.10 7.74 -1.94
CA CYS A 68 3.09 8.34 -1.04
C CYS A 68 2.45 8.94 0.22
N LEU A 69 1.29 9.60 0.10
CA LEU A 69 0.57 10.20 1.23
C LEU A 69 0.15 9.16 2.27
N PHE A 70 -0.10 7.91 1.85
CA PHE A 70 -0.59 6.82 2.70
C PHE A 70 0.47 5.78 3.08
N ALA A 71 1.73 5.99 2.71
CA ALA A 71 2.81 5.08 3.02
C ALA A 71 3.06 4.98 4.54
N PHE A 72 3.08 3.76 5.08
CA PHE A 72 3.42 3.53 6.49
C PHE A 72 4.93 3.64 6.76
N THR A 73 5.76 3.30 5.78
CA THR A 73 7.20 3.17 5.94
C THR A 73 7.92 3.99 4.88
N SER A 74 9.06 4.57 5.22
CA SER A 74 9.96 5.11 4.21
C SER A 74 10.76 3.98 3.55
N MET A 75 11.09 4.16 2.28
CA MET A 75 12.08 3.32 1.63
C MET A 75 13.45 3.77 2.10
N GLY A 76 14.26 2.83 2.56
CA GLY A 76 15.66 3.09 2.74
C GLY A 76 16.49 2.18 1.83
N ALA A 77 17.45 2.77 1.14
CA ALA A 77 18.36 2.09 0.26
C ALA A 77 19.61 2.96 0.06
N ASN A 78 20.72 2.36 -0.36
CA ASN A 78 21.89 3.12 -0.79
C ASN A 78 21.69 3.55 -2.24
N ILE A 79 21.31 4.80 -2.46
CA ILE A 79 21.05 5.37 -3.78
C ILE A 79 22.36 5.95 -4.31
N ASP A 80 22.85 5.39 -5.42
CA ASP A 80 24.01 5.89 -6.13
C ASP A 80 23.55 7.04 -7.05
N ASN A 81 23.82 8.28 -6.64
CA ASN A 81 23.47 9.47 -7.43
C ASN A 81 24.52 9.81 -8.50
N ALA A 82 25.69 9.15 -8.49
CA ALA A 82 26.80 9.48 -9.40
C ALA A 82 26.53 9.01 -10.85
N VAL A 83 25.54 8.15 -11.07
CA VAL A 83 25.19 7.64 -12.41
C VAL A 83 24.45 8.62 -13.29
N ASN A 84 23.94 9.73 -12.73
CA ASN A 84 23.25 10.77 -13.50
C ASN A 84 24.21 11.91 -13.84
N ASP A 85 25.15 11.65 -14.76
CA ASP A 85 26.19 12.60 -15.18
C ASP A 85 25.76 13.55 -16.33
N GLY A 86 24.49 13.47 -16.77
CA GLY A 86 23.91 14.29 -17.82
C GLY A 86 24.07 13.72 -19.24
N SER A 87 24.79 12.60 -19.41
CA SER A 87 25.10 12.02 -20.72
C SER A 87 24.03 11.04 -21.24
N GLY A 88 22.93 10.84 -20.50
CA GLY A 88 21.90 9.87 -20.86
C GLY A 88 20.60 10.01 -20.08
N PRO A 89 19.63 9.12 -20.36
CA PRO A 89 18.36 9.08 -19.63
C PRO A 89 18.59 8.91 -18.12
N PRO A 90 17.78 9.54 -17.25
CA PRO A 90 17.94 9.42 -15.80
C PRO A 90 17.91 7.96 -15.32
N LEU A 91 18.92 7.59 -14.55
CA LEU A 91 19.12 6.29 -13.94
C LEU A 91 18.88 6.37 -12.43
N PHE A 92 18.03 5.49 -11.91
CA PHE A 92 17.87 5.30 -10.47
C PHE A 92 18.59 4.02 -10.05
N LYS A 93 19.82 4.15 -9.56
CA LYS A 93 20.66 3.01 -9.17
C LYS A 93 20.64 2.80 -7.66
N ILE A 94 20.30 1.58 -7.26
CA ILE A 94 20.31 1.14 -5.87
C ILE A 94 21.43 0.12 -5.68
N CYS A 95 22.24 0.31 -4.66
CA CYS A 95 23.30 -0.62 -4.27
C CYS A 95 22.90 -1.40 -3.00
N GLY A 96 22.97 -2.72 -3.06
CA GLY A 96 22.66 -3.58 -1.91
C GLY A 96 21.17 -3.88 -1.73
N GLN A 97 20.72 -3.98 -0.47
CA GLN A 97 19.36 -4.36 -0.13
C GLN A 97 18.46 -3.14 0.09
N VAL A 98 17.20 -3.26 -0.32
CA VAL A 98 16.13 -2.30 0.02
C VAL A 98 15.50 -2.73 1.34
N HIS A 99 15.42 -1.81 2.29
CA HIS A 99 14.72 -2.03 3.56
C HIS A 99 13.58 -1.03 3.76
N HIS A 100 12.53 -1.46 4.44
CA HIS A 100 11.47 -0.59 4.93
C HIS A 100 11.90 0.02 6.26
N ARG A 101 11.91 1.35 6.35
CA ARG A 101 12.27 2.08 7.59
C ARG A 101 11.01 2.57 8.28
N ILE A 102 10.89 2.19 9.54
CA ILE A 102 9.82 2.61 10.45
C ILE A 102 10.47 3.54 11.47
N GLY A 103 10.00 4.79 11.52
CA GLY A 103 10.48 5.81 12.45
C GLY A 103 9.83 5.73 13.82
N SER A 104 10.03 6.75 14.64
CA SER A 104 9.29 6.96 15.89
C SER A 104 7.78 7.12 15.64
N LEU A 105 6.96 6.74 16.64
CA LEU A 105 5.50 6.89 16.59
C LEU A 105 5.05 8.35 16.52
N LEU A 106 5.80 9.24 17.16
CA LEU A 106 5.54 10.67 17.17
C LEU A 106 6.66 11.43 16.44
N PRO A 107 6.35 12.56 15.78
CA PRO A 107 7.35 13.44 15.24
C PRO A 107 8.21 14.05 16.35
N GLN A 108 9.44 14.46 16.00
CA GLN A 108 10.22 15.32 16.89
C GLN A 108 9.56 16.69 16.99
N GLU A 109 9.78 17.39 18.11
CA GLU A 109 9.23 18.72 18.31
C GLU A 109 9.62 19.67 17.17
N GLY A 110 8.64 20.37 16.61
CA GLY A 110 8.83 21.27 15.46
C GLY A 110 9.00 20.59 14.09
N SER A 111 9.03 19.25 14.02
CA SER A 111 9.13 18.52 12.75
C SER A 111 7.75 18.22 12.14
N THR A 112 7.67 18.16 10.81
CA THR A 112 6.45 17.73 10.12
C THR A 112 6.25 16.21 10.30
N PRO A 113 5.06 15.73 10.68
CA PRO A 113 4.79 14.29 10.80
C PRO A 113 4.93 13.60 9.43
N GLN A 114 5.54 12.42 9.41
CA GLN A 114 5.76 11.65 8.17
C GLN A 114 5.40 10.18 8.31
N PHE A 115 5.00 9.56 7.20
CA PHE A 115 4.72 8.13 7.08
C PHE A 115 3.72 7.63 8.15
N LEU A 116 4.11 6.67 8.99
CA LEU A 116 3.26 6.14 10.07
C LEU A 116 2.77 7.20 11.05
N GLN A 117 3.54 8.29 11.25
CA GLN A 117 3.19 9.32 12.23
C GLN A 117 1.87 10.01 11.86
N LEU A 118 1.53 10.04 10.56
CA LEU A 118 0.28 10.60 10.03
C LEU A 118 -0.97 9.81 10.47
N TYR A 119 -0.80 8.59 10.98
CA TYR A 119 -1.90 7.80 11.53
C TYR A 119 -2.11 8.04 13.03
N ILE A 120 -1.17 8.72 13.69
CA ILE A 120 -1.10 8.88 15.15
C ILE A 120 -1.18 10.36 15.55
N TYR A 121 -0.30 11.18 14.99
CA TYR A 121 -0.15 12.58 15.36
C TYR A 121 -1.24 13.45 14.73
N ASP A 122 -1.88 14.30 15.55
CA ASP A 122 -2.87 15.30 15.16
C ASP A 122 -3.82 14.83 14.04
N THR A 123 -4.62 13.81 14.37
CA THR A 123 -5.54 13.21 13.40
C THR A 123 -6.73 14.11 13.07
N VAL A 124 -6.89 15.23 13.78
CA VAL A 124 -7.88 16.26 13.46
C VAL A 124 -7.48 17.00 12.18
N ASN A 125 -6.19 17.34 12.03
CA ASN A 125 -5.66 18.01 10.84
C ASN A 125 -4.96 17.04 9.86
N GLU A 126 -5.32 15.74 9.89
CA GLU A 126 -4.61 14.69 9.15
C GLU A 126 -4.51 14.96 7.64
N VAL A 127 -5.58 15.45 7.01
CA VAL A 127 -5.57 15.77 5.57
C VAL A 127 -4.52 16.83 5.25
N GLU A 128 -4.47 17.90 6.04
CA GLU A 128 -3.49 18.97 5.84
C GLU A 128 -2.06 18.46 6.11
N ASN A 129 -1.87 17.71 7.20
CA ASN A 129 -0.60 17.11 7.56
C ASN A 129 -0.08 16.18 6.45
N ARG A 130 -0.95 15.35 5.85
CA ARG A 130 -0.61 14.52 4.69
C ARG A 130 -0.20 15.38 3.50
N LEU A 131 -0.98 16.38 3.13
CA LEU A 131 -0.68 17.24 1.96
C LEU A 131 0.66 17.98 2.11
N ARG A 132 1.03 18.39 3.32
CA ARG A 132 2.32 19.02 3.63
C ARG A 132 3.53 18.09 3.45
N CYS A 133 3.34 16.77 3.43
CA CYS A 133 4.43 15.80 3.24
C CYS A 133 4.93 15.72 1.79
N LEU A 134 4.11 16.11 0.81
CA LEU A 134 4.56 16.22 -0.57
C LEU A 134 5.44 17.47 -0.66
N ASN A 135 6.61 17.35 -1.30
CA ASN A 135 7.60 18.43 -1.43
C ASN A 135 6.91 19.80 -1.67
N PRO A 136 7.37 20.87 -1.00
CA PRO A 136 6.68 22.17 -0.91
C PRO A 136 6.58 22.96 -2.23
N THR A 137 6.92 22.38 -3.38
CA THR A 137 6.56 23.00 -4.66
C THR A 137 5.04 23.00 -4.78
N LYS A 138 4.44 24.19 -4.87
CA LYS A 138 2.98 24.41 -4.91
C LYS A 138 2.28 23.58 -5.99
N GLU A 139 2.97 23.27 -7.09
CA GLU A 139 2.46 22.46 -8.20
C GLU A 139 2.16 21.01 -7.80
N SER A 140 2.94 20.44 -6.87
CA SER A 140 2.74 19.07 -6.37
C SER A 140 1.43 18.94 -5.59
N ILE A 141 1.09 19.98 -4.83
CA ILE A 141 -0.07 20.03 -3.93
C ILE A 141 -1.34 20.39 -4.70
N GLN A 142 -1.26 21.28 -5.70
CA GLN A 142 -2.43 21.70 -6.52
C GLN A 142 -3.13 20.55 -7.26
N ASN A 143 -2.41 19.46 -7.52
CA ASN A 143 -2.93 18.32 -8.27
C ASN A 143 -3.57 17.24 -7.40
N ILE A 144 -3.51 17.37 -6.07
CA ILE A 144 -4.17 16.45 -5.13
C ILE A 144 -5.51 17.02 -4.70
N ASP A 145 -6.54 16.17 -4.68
CA ASP A 145 -7.87 16.50 -4.20
C ASP A 145 -7.97 16.14 -2.71
N PRO A 146 -8.10 17.12 -1.81
CA PRO A 146 -8.21 16.86 -0.37
C PRO A 146 -9.42 15.98 -0.01
N LEU A 147 -10.49 16.01 -0.80
CA LEU A 147 -11.67 15.18 -0.56
C LEU A 147 -11.35 13.70 -0.80
N ILE A 148 -10.57 13.39 -1.85
CA ILE A 148 -10.11 12.02 -2.10
C ILE A 148 -9.21 11.55 -0.96
N VAL A 149 -8.30 12.41 -0.46
CA VAL A 149 -7.48 12.08 0.70
C VAL A 149 -8.37 11.73 1.91
N GLN A 150 -9.38 12.56 2.19
CA GLN A 150 -10.30 12.33 3.31
C GLN A 150 -11.10 11.02 3.19
N GLU A 151 -11.56 10.68 1.98
CA GLU A 151 -12.28 9.42 1.73
C GLU A 151 -11.35 8.20 1.85
N LEU A 152 -10.11 8.30 1.36
CA LEU A 152 -9.12 7.23 1.48
C LEU A 152 -8.69 7.00 2.93
N ILE A 153 -8.61 8.05 3.77
CA ILE A 153 -8.40 7.90 5.22
C ILE A 153 -9.51 7.02 5.82
N LYS A 154 -10.78 7.36 5.56
CA LYS A 154 -11.93 6.60 6.09
C LYS A 154 -11.91 5.14 5.63
N MET A 155 -11.65 4.92 4.33
CA MET A 155 -11.54 3.58 3.75
C MET A 155 -10.42 2.75 4.42
N LEU A 156 -9.25 3.36 4.66
CA LEU A 156 -8.14 2.67 5.32
C LEU A 156 -8.47 2.37 6.79
N ASP A 157 -9.10 3.31 7.49
CA ASP A 157 -9.51 3.09 8.88
C ASP A 157 -10.54 1.95 9.01
N GLU A 158 -11.42 1.81 8.01
CA GLU A 158 -12.43 0.76 7.98
C GLU A 158 -11.88 -0.62 7.56
N HIS A 159 -11.00 -0.66 6.56
CA HIS A 159 -10.60 -1.93 5.92
C HIS A 159 -9.15 -2.34 6.19
N ASN A 160 -8.23 -1.43 6.49
CA ASN A 160 -6.82 -1.75 6.64
C ASN A 160 -6.47 -2.13 8.10
N PRO A 161 -6.05 -3.38 8.36
CA PRO A 161 -5.74 -3.83 9.73
C PRO A 161 -4.54 -3.09 10.34
N PHE A 162 -3.57 -2.66 9.54
CA PHE A 162 -2.44 -1.87 10.03
C PHE A 162 -2.88 -0.48 10.45
N ALA A 163 -3.69 0.20 9.64
CA ALA A 163 -4.26 1.50 10.00
C ALA A 163 -4.97 1.42 11.35
N LYS A 164 -5.84 0.41 11.54
CA LYS A 164 -6.52 0.15 12.83
C LYS A 164 -5.56 -0.03 14.00
N LYS A 165 -4.44 -0.75 13.82
CA LYS A 165 -3.43 -0.93 14.87
C LYS A 165 -2.76 0.40 15.25
N PHE A 166 -2.46 1.26 14.27
CA PHE A 166 -1.92 2.59 14.55
C PHE A 166 -2.96 3.54 15.15
N ARG A 167 -4.24 3.45 14.77
CA ARG A 167 -5.32 4.18 15.45
C ARG A 167 -5.46 3.78 16.92
N MET A 168 -5.37 2.49 17.21
CA MET A 168 -5.35 2.01 18.60
C MET A 168 -4.13 2.53 19.37
N ALA A 169 -2.97 2.63 18.72
CA ALA A 169 -1.78 3.22 19.35
C ALA A 169 -1.95 4.72 19.64
N ARG A 170 -2.59 5.47 18.73
CA ARG A 170 -2.99 6.85 18.96
C ARG A 170 -3.88 6.97 20.20
N ASP A 171 -4.97 6.21 20.24
CA ASP A 171 -5.95 6.32 21.32
C ASP A 171 -5.28 6.05 22.67
N ARG A 172 -4.39 5.05 22.73
CA ARG A 172 -3.59 4.78 23.93
C ARG A 172 -2.62 5.90 24.31
N LEU A 173 -1.93 6.49 23.34
CA LEU A 173 -1.03 7.62 23.59
C LEU A 173 -1.78 8.85 24.12
N SER A 174 -3.03 9.06 23.69
CA SER A 174 -3.88 10.14 24.19
C SER A 174 -4.41 9.87 25.60
N ASP A 175 -4.67 8.61 25.95
CA ASP A 175 -5.16 8.23 27.28
C ASP A 175 -4.04 8.11 28.34
N TYR A 176 -2.81 7.82 27.92
CA TYR A 176 -1.66 7.52 28.79
C TYR A 176 -0.39 8.23 28.30
N GLU A 177 -0.26 9.53 28.56
CA GLU A 177 0.85 10.37 28.06
C GLU A 177 2.25 9.94 28.57
N ASP A 178 2.33 9.22 29.70
CA ASP A 178 3.58 8.84 30.36
C ASP A 178 4.05 7.40 30.09
N GLU A 179 3.35 6.64 29.23
CA GLU A 179 3.70 5.25 28.93
C GLU A 179 4.57 5.09 27.67
N ASP A 180 5.62 4.27 27.78
CA ASP A 180 6.45 3.87 26.65
C ASP A 180 5.78 2.77 25.82
N PHE A 181 5.45 3.06 24.56
CA PHE A 181 4.84 2.11 23.64
C PHE A 181 5.80 1.62 22.56
N ILE A 182 5.76 0.31 22.27
CA ILE A 182 6.50 -0.28 21.15
C ILE A 182 5.55 -1.12 20.29
N ILE A 183 5.47 -0.81 19.00
CA ILE A 183 4.82 -1.65 18.01
C ILE A 183 5.88 -2.57 17.41
N ARG A 184 5.70 -3.88 17.53
CA ARG A 184 6.62 -4.89 16.98
C ARG A 184 5.92 -5.75 15.95
N ILE A 185 6.59 -5.97 14.82
CA ILE A 185 6.19 -7.01 13.88
C ILE A 185 6.67 -8.33 14.49
N VAL A 186 5.72 -9.20 14.84
CA VAL A 186 6.04 -10.56 15.30
C VAL A 186 6.27 -11.40 14.04
N GLY A 187 7.49 -11.92 13.88
CA GLY A 187 7.81 -12.82 12.78
C GLY A 187 7.01 -14.12 12.86
N ALA A 188 6.71 -14.70 11.70
CA ALA A 188 6.03 -15.99 11.63
C ALA A 188 6.86 -17.07 12.36
N ARG A 189 6.21 -17.81 13.24
CA ARG A 189 6.79 -18.96 13.94
C ARG A 189 6.48 -20.23 13.16
N GLU A 190 7.29 -21.25 13.39
CA GLU A 190 7.02 -22.58 12.85
C GLU A 190 5.66 -23.08 13.37
N GLY A 191 4.70 -23.26 12.46
CA GLY A 191 3.33 -23.68 12.80
C GLY A 191 2.26 -22.58 12.75
N ASP A 192 2.60 -21.33 12.47
CA ASP A 192 1.57 -20.30 12.21
C ASP A 192 0.76 -20.66 10.95
N PRO A 193 -0.57 -20.45 10.95
CA PRO A 193 -1.39 -20.72 9.77
C PRO A 193 -0.98 -19.81 8.61
N VAL A 194 -0.74 -20.43 7.45
CA VAL A 194 -0.44 -19.76 6.17
C VAL A 194 -1.72 -19.26 5.53
#